data_AF-A0AAV1S5N9-F1
#
_entry.id   AF-A0AAV1S5N9-F1
#
_cell.length_a   1.000
_cell.length_b   1.000
_cell.length_c   1.000
_cell.angle_alpha   90.00
_cell.angle_beta   90.00
_cell.angle_gamma   90.00
#
_symmetry.space_group_name_H-M   'P 1'
#
loop_
_entity.id
_entity.type
_entity.pdbx_description
1 polymer ?
#
loop_
_entity_poly.entity_id
_entity_poly.type
_entity_poly.pdbx_seq_one_letter_code
_entity_poly.pdbx_strand_id
1 'polypeptide(L)' 'AARRTLDFIVDTVSAQHSLGPILELLKVNGTLAVVSAPDKPIDLPAFPLIF' A
#
# COMPACT_ATOMS: atom_id res chain seq x y z
N ALA A 1 13.53 3.65 -10.89
CA ALA A 1 12.72 2.47 -10.52
C ALA A 1 11.30 2.64 -11.05
N ALA A 2 10.59 1.55 -11.35
CA ALA A 2 9.22 1.61 -11.83
C ALA A 2 8.29 2.19 -10.75
N ARG A 3 7.46 3.18 -11.11
CA ARG A 3 6.44 3.80 -10.25
C ARG A 3 5.11 3.77 -10.97
N ARG A 4 4.01 3.74 -10.21
CA ARG A 4 2.65 3.79 -10.76
C ARG A 4 2.43 2.72 -11.86
N THR A 5 2.83 1.48 -11.61
CA THR A 5 2.73 0.37 -12.57
C THR A 5 1.62 -0.62 -12.27
N LEU A 6 1.12 -0.67 -11.04
CA LEU A 6 0.09 -1.62 -10.59
C LEU A 6 -1.27 -0.94 -10.49
N ASP A 7 -2.30 -1.57 -11.04
CA ASP A 7 -3.69 -1.12 -10.89
C ASP A 7 -4.33 -1.64 -9.59
N PHE A 8 -3.83 -2.76 -9.08
CA PHE A 8 -4.39 -3.45 -7.92
C PHE A 8 -3.29 -4.10 -7.08
N ILE A 9 -3.38 -3.97 -5.76
CA ILE A 9 -2.49 -4.60 -4.78
C ILE A 9 -3.35 -5.27 -3.71
N VAL A 10 -3.03 -6.52 -3.37
CA VAL A 10 -3.62 -7.23 -2.23
C VAL A 10 -2.56 -7.38 -1.16
N ASP A 11 -2.80 -6.78 0.01
CA ASP A 11 -1.93 -6.93 1.17
C ASP A 11 -2.43 -8.06 2.07
N THR A 12 -1.64 -9.13 2.15
CA THR A 12 -1.90 -10.33 2.95
C THR A 12 -0.99 -10.44 4.18
N VAL A 13 -0.18 -9.43 4.49
CA VAL A 13 0.85 -9.50 5.52
C VAL A 13 0.27 -9.11 6.88
N SER A 14 0.06 -10.08 7.76
CA SER A 14 -0.44 -9.87 9.14
C SER A 14 0.66 -9.52 10.16
N ALA A 15 1.71 -8.85 9.71
CA ALA A 15 2.82 -8.36 10.53
C ALA A 15 3.15 -6.92 10.14
N GLN A 16 3.87 -6.21 11.01
CA GLN A 16 4.24 -4.82 10.75
C GLN A 16 5.14 -4.70 9.51
N HIS A 17 4.73 -3.87 8.55
CA HIS A 17 5.48 -3.59 7.33
C HIS A 17 5.12 -2.21 6.79
N SER A 18 5.97 -1.65 5.93
CA SER A 18 5.80 -0.29 5.38
C SER A 18 4.98 -0.29 4.10
N LEU A 19 3.89 0.49 4.09
CA LEU A 19 3.08 0.70 2.89
C LEU A 19 3.65 1.74 1.92
N GLY A 20 4.60 2.57 2.34
CA GLY A 20 5.12 3.67 1.51
C GLY A 20 5.65 3.22 0.15
N PRO A 21 6.61 2.29 0.10
CA PRO A 21 7.13 1.76 -1.16
C PRO A 21 6.07 1.04 -2.00
N ILE A 22 5.09 0.40 -1.36
CA ILE A 22 4.00 -0.32 -2.02
C ILE A 22 3.05 0.67 -2.72
N LEU A 23 2.71 1.76 -2.03
CA LEU A 23 1.85 2.82 -2.58
C LEU A 23 2.52 3.57 -3.75
N GLU A 24 3.84 3.70 -3.78
CA GLU A 24 4.56 4.27 -4.95
C GLU A 24 4.38 3.43 -6.23
N LEU A 25 4.09 2.13 -6.09
CA LEU A 25 3.82 1.24 -7.23
C LEU A 25 2.37 1.35 -7.73
N LEU A 26 1.44 1.80 -6.89
CA LEU A 26 0.01 1.87 -7.22
C LEU A 26 -0.29 3.07 -8.12
N LYS A 27 -0.94 2.84 -9.26
CA LYS A 27 -1.41 3.90 -10.16
C LYS A 27 -2.40 4.84 -9.47
N VAL A 28 -2.57 6.03 -10.04
CA VAL A 28 -3.68 6.92 -9.66
C VAL A 28 -4.99 6.16 -9.90
N ASN A 29 -5.91 6.20 -8.94
CA ASN A 29 -7.15 5.40 -8.89
C ASN A 29 -6.95 3.88 -8.83
N GLY A 30 -5.73 3.40 -8.56
CA GLY A 30 -5.50 2.00 -8.24
C GLY A 30 -6.08 1.65 -6.86
N THR A 31 -6.26 0.35 -6.60
CA THR A 31 -6.82 -0.13 -5.32
C THR A 31 -5.77 -0.91 -4.52
N LEU A 32 -5.63 -0.57 -3.24
CA LEU A 32 -4.97 -1.40 -2.24
C LEU A 32 -6.04 -2.10 -1.39
N ALA A 33 -6.17 -3.41 -1.54
CA ALA A 33 -7.08 -4.23 -0.75
C ALA A 33 -6.30 -4.89 0.40
N VAL A 34 -6.56 -4.46 1.63
CA VAL A 34 -5.96 -5.05 2.82
C VAL A 34 -6.84 -6.22 3.28
N VAL A 35 -6.28 -7.42 3.29
CA VAL A 35 -6.95 -8.64 3.79
C VAL A 35 -6.26 -9.21 5.03
N SER A 36 -5.22 -8.53 5.50
CA SER A 36 -4.50 -8.87 6.72
C SER A 36 -5.29 -8.50 7.99
N ALA A 37 -4.92 -9.12 9.10
CA ALA A 37 -5.46 -8.83 10.43
C ALA A 37 -4.34 -8.75 11.46
N PRO A 38 -3.49 -7.70 11.41
CA PRO A 38 -2.39 -7.52 12.36
C PRO A 38 -2.90 -7.12 13.76
N ASP A 39 -2.09 -7.40 14.76
CA ASP A 39 -2.31 -7.06 16.17
C ASP A 39 -2.21 -5.55 16.45
N LYS A 40 -1.47 -4.83 15.59
CA LYS A 40 -1.27 -3.38 15.66
C LYS A 40 -1.86 -2.69 14.43
N PRO A 41 -2.32 -1.42 14.57
CA PRO A 41 -2.78 -0.63 13.43
C PRO A 41 -1.70 -0.50 12.35
N ILE A 42 -2.14 -0.45 11.09
CA ILE A 42 -1.27 -0.21 9.94
C ILE A 42 -0.96 1.29 9.86
N ASP A 43 0.31 1.63 9.64
CA ASP A 43 0.75 2.99 9.36
C ASP A 43 0.53 3.33 7.88
N LEU A 44 -0.41 4.26 7.61
CA LEU A 44 -0.72 4.72 6.25
C LEU A 44 -0.01 6.06 5.97
N PRO A 45 1.03 6.09 5.12
CA PRO A 45 1.73 7.33 4.81
C PRO A 45 0.90 8.21 3.86
N ALA A 46 0.77 9.49 4.21
CA ALA A 46 -0.03 10.44 3.42
C ALA A 46 0.63 10.84 2.09
N PHE A 47 1.95 11.01 2.07
CA PHE A 47 2.68 11.55 0.91
C PHE A 47 2.43 10.78 -0.41
N PRO A 48 2.52 9.44 -0.47
CA PRO A 48 2.25 8.68 -1.70
C PRO A 48 0.79 8.76 -2.20
N LEU A 49 -0.15 9.19 -1.35
CA LEU A 49 -1.57 9.33 -1.68
C LEU A 49 -1.90 10.70 -2.30
N ILE A 50 -1.15 11.74 -1.92
CA ILE A 50 -1.39 13.13 -2.37
C ILE A 50 -0.47 13.58 -3.51
N PHE A 51 0.69 12.95 -3.68
CA PHE A 51 1.68 13.25 -4.73
C PHE A 51 2.02 12.01 -5.55
#